data_AF-A0A2A4MCT2-F1
#
_entry.id   AF-A0A2A4MCT2-F1
#
_cell.length_a   1.000
_cell.length_b   1.000
_cell.length_c   1.000
_cell.angle_alpha   90.00
_cell.angle_beta   90.00
_cell.angle_gamma   90.00
#
_symmetry.space_group_name_H-M   'P 1'
#
loop_
_entity.id
_entity.type
_entity.pdbx_description
1 polymer ?
#
loop_
_entity_poly.entity_id
_entity_poly.type
_entity_poly.pdbx_seq_one_letter_code
_entity_poly.pdbx_strand_id
1 'polypeptide(L)'
;MTTTEKTHMTTEQLEHFRAVLLAQKQELMEDVDHTIHDMQEANSEKEPDPNDQASQEETVTLELKVRNRGRKLLKKIDEALQQIDDQSYGFCESCSTAIGVERLEARPTATLCIDCKTLAEISEKRNS
;
A
#
# COMPACT_ATOMS: atom_id res chain seq x y z
N MET A 1 -37.28 -0.71 -6.37
CA MET A 1 -36.21 -0.51 -5.37
C MET A 1 -35.60 -1.87 -5.10
N THR A 2 -34.65 -2.31 -5.92
CA THR A 2 -33.99 -3.61 -5.74
C THR A 2 -32.72 -3.40 -4.95
N THR A 3 -32.84 -3.55 -3.64
CA THR A 3 -31.72 -3.65 -2.71
C THR A 3 -31.08 -5.01 -2.94
N THR A 4 -30.21 -5.12 -3.94
CA THR A 4 -29.43 -6.35 -4.16
C THR A 4 -28.46 -6.49 -3.00
N GLU A 5 -28.72 -7.48 -2.16
CA GLU A 5 -27.98 -7.84 -0.95
C GLU A 5 -26.47 -7.90 -1.26
N LYS A 6 -25.74 -6.90 -0.76
CA LYS A 6 -24.29 -6.79 -0.89
C LYS A 6 -23.62 -7.79 0.06
N THR A 7 -23.42 -9.01 -0.40
CA THR A 7 -22.39 -9.91 0.13
C THR A 7 -21.52 -10.35 -1.03
N HIS A 8 -20.64 -9.45 -1.47
CA HIS A 8 -19.64 -9.74 -2.50
C HIS A 8 -18.49 -10.61 -1.97
N MET A 9 -18.30 -10.65 -0.64
CA MET A 9 -17.33 -11.53 0.01
C MET A 9 -17.98 -12.39 1.09
N THR A 10 -17.52 -13.63 1.18
CA THR A 10 -17.83 -14.52 2.30
C THR A 10 -16.95 -14.17 3.51
N THR A 11 -17.37 -14.62 4.70
CA THR A 11 -16.56 -14.48 5.92
C THR A 11 -15.18 -15.12 5.75
N GLU A 12 -15.11 -16.29 5.10
CA GLU A 12 -13.84 -16.99 4.84
C GLU A 12 -12.90 -16.16 3.94
N GLN A 13 -13.44 -15.49 2.91
CA GLN A 13 -12.65 -14.60 2.06
C GLN A 13 -12.17 -13.36 2.83
N LEU A 14 -13.00 -12.77 3.68
CA LEU A 14 -12.60 -11.64 4.52
C LEU A 14 -11.48 -12.03 5.49
N GLU A 15 -11.57 -13.21 6.11
CA GLU A 15 -10.50 -13.73 6.98
C GLU A 15 -9.21 -13.99 6.21
N HIS A 16 -9.30 -14.54 5.00
CA HIS A 16 -8.17 -14.72 4.11
C HIS A 16 -7.45 -13.39 3.82
N PHE A 17 -8.18 -12.38 3.33
CA PHE A 17 -7.59 -11.08 3.02
C PHE A 17 -7.08 -10.35 4.26
N ARG A 18 -7.73 -10.52 5.41
CA ARG A 18 -7.25 -9.98 6.69
C ARG A 18 -5.88 -10.57 7.04
N ALA A 19 -5.70 -11.88 6.91
CA ALA A 19 -4.42 -12.53 7.16
C ALA A 19 -3.33 -12.04 6.19
N VAL A 20 -3.66 -11.91 4.89
CA VAL A 20 -2.74 -11.37 3.87
C VAL A 20 -2.32 -9.94 4.19
N LEU A 21 -3.27 -9.07 4.52
CA LEU A 21 -3.01 -7.66 4.86
C LEU A 21 -2.16 -7.52 6.13
N LEU A 22 -2.42 -8.35 7.15
CA LEU A 22 -1.61 -8.35 8.38
C LEU A 22 -0.19 -8.84 8.13
N ALA A 23 0.00 -9.86 7.30
CA ALA A 23 1.32 -10.32 6.90
C ALA A 23 2.10 -9.23 6.15
N GLN A 24 1.47 -8.57 5.17
CA GLN A 24 2.07 -7.45 4.44
C GLN A 24 2.40 -6.26 5.36
N LYS A 25 1.54 -5.98 6.36
CA LYS A 25 1.81 -4.95 7.37
C LYS A 25 3.06 -5.26 8.17
N GLN A 26 3.20 -6.50 8.63
CA GLN A 26 4.34 -6.94 9.42
C GLN A 26 5.65 -6.84 8.62
N GLU A 27 5.67 -7.40 7.40
CA GLU A 27 6.82 -7.33 6.49
C GLU A 27 7.25 -5.88 6.23
N LEU A 28 6.29 -4.99 5.96
CA LEU A 28 6.57 -3.58 5.72
C LEU A 28 7.11 -2.85 6.96
N MET A 29 6.68 -3.23 8.15
CA MET A 29 7.21 -2.66 9.40
C MET A 29 8.65 -3.11 9.63
N GLU A 30 8.94 -4.39 9.40
CA GLU A 30 10.29 -4.96 9.50
C GLU A 30 11.27 -4.30 8.51
N ASP A 31 10.85 -4.11 7.26
CA ASP A 31 11.65 -3.42 6.23
C ASP A 31 12.00 -1.99 6.64
N VAL A 32 11.04 -1.25 7.22
CA VAL A 32 11.24 0.13 7.68
C VAL A 32 12.20 0.15 8.87
N ASP A 33 12.06 -0.76 9.82
CA ASP A 33 12.95 -0.85 10.98
C ASP A 33 14.38 -1.22 10.55
N HIS A 34 14.54 -2.16 9.61
CA HIS A 34 15.86 -2.52 9.04
C HIS A 34 16.52 -1.32 8.37
N THR A 35 15.77 -0.59 7.52
CA THR A 35 16.28 0.60 6.84
C THR A 35 16.75 1.66 7.84
N ILE A 36 16.01 1.87 8.94
CA ILE A 36 16.41 2.83 9.98
C ILE A 36 17.70 2.39 10.66
N HIS A 37 17.86 1.09 10.94
CA HIS A 37 19.08 0.56 11.54
C HIS A 37 20.29 0.76 10.63
N ASP A 38 20.17 0.38 9.35
CA ASP A 38 21.25 0.54 8.35
C ASP A 38 21.68 2.00 8.23
N MET A 39 20.72 2.94 8.22
CA MET A 39 21.02 4.37 8.20
C MET A 39 21.79 4.83 9.43
N GLN A 40 21.44 4.33 10.62
CA GLN A 40 22.12 4.70 11.87
C GLN A 40 23.55 4.17 11.90
N GLU A 41 23.77 2.95 11.44
CA GLU A 41 25.11 2.36 11.34
C GLU A 41 25.97 3.11 10.32
N ALA A 42 25.44 3.35 9.11
CA ALA A 42 26.16 4.08 8.06
C ALA A 42 26.55 5.52 8.46
N ASN A 43 25.73 6.21 9.26
CA ASN A 43 26.05 7.54 9.77
C ASN A 43 27.01 7.52 10.98
N SER A 44 27.16 6.37 11.64
CA SER A 44 28.06 6.21 12.79
C SER A 44 29.51 5.90 12.36
N GLU A 45 29.71 5.42 11.13
CA GLU A 45 31.00 5.01 10.60
C GLU A 45 31.63 6.08 9.69
N LYS A 46 32.42 6.96 10.31
CA LYS A 46 33.35 7.97 9.72
C LYS A 46 32.73 9.20 9.07
N GLU A 47 33.39 10.35 9.30
CA GLU A 47 33.19 11.56 8.52
C GLU A 47 33.45 11.25 7.04
N PRO A 48 32.46 11.46 6.14
CA PRO A 48 32.63 11.23 4.72
C PRO A 48 33.70 12.16 4.17
N ASP A 49 34.64 11.63 3.37
CA ASP A 49 35.44 12.51 2.53
C ASP A 49 34.53 13.23 1.50
N PRO A 50 34.91 14.39 0.94
CA PRO A 50 34.04 15.21 0.09
C PRO A 50 33.46 14.48 -1.14
N ASN A 51 34.15 13.44 -1.62
CA ASN A 51 33.71 12.61 -2.75
C ASN A 51 32.64 11.56 -2.34
N ASP A 52 32.64 11.14 -1.08
CA ASP A 52 31.68 10.19 -0.53
C ASP A 52 30.40 10.90 -0.08
N GLN A 53 30.48 12.18 0.26
CA GLN A 53 29.32 13.00 0.66
C GLN A 53 28.23 13.00 -0.42
N ALA A 54 28.58 13.17 -1.70
CA ALA A 54 27.59 13.18 -2.79
C ALA A 54 26.86 11.83 -2.91
N SER A 55 27.60 10.72 -2.76
CA SER A 55 27.04 9.37 -2.84
C SER A 55 26.14 9.06 -1.63
N GLN A 56 26.50 9.53 -0.44
CA GLN A 56 25.67 9.38 0.76
C GLN A 56 24.38 10.20 0.67
N GLU A 57 24.45 11.45 0.19
CA GLU A 57 23.27 12.30 0.03
C GLU A 57 22.25 11.70 -0.96
N GLU A 58 22.71 11.09 -2.06
CA GLU A 58 21.86 10.37 -3.00
C GLU A 58 21.20 9.16 -2.35
N THR A 59 21.96 8.39 -1.58
CA THR A 59 21.50 7.19 -0.86
C THR A 59 20.41 7.55 0.16
N VAL A 60 20.66 8.55 1.01
CA VAL A 60 19.67 9.08 1.98
C VAL A 60 18.41 9.57 1.26
N THR A 61 18.56 10.25 0.13
CA THR A 61 17.41 10.74 -0.65
C THR A 61 16.56 9.58 -1.19
N LEU A 62 17.19 8.50 -1.65
CA LEU A 62 16.51 7.31 -2.13
C LEU A 62 15.76 6.60 -0.98
N GLU A 63 16.43 6.39 0.15
CA GLU A 63 15.86 5.75 1.35
C GLU A 63 14.65 6.53 1.88
N LEU A 64 14.75 7.86 1.96
CA LEU A 64 13.62 8.72 2.35
C LEU A 64 12.42 8.57 1.43
N LYS A 65 12.64 8.39 0.11
CA LYS A 65 11.55 8.13 -0.84
C LYS A 65 10.93 6.76 -0.63
N VAL A 66 11.74 5.73 -0.39
CA VAL A 66 11.27 4.37 -0.07
C VAL A 66 10.43 4.37 1.20
N ARG A 67 10.93 4.97 2.29
CA ARG A 67 10.19 5.11 3.55
C ARG A 67 8.86 5.83 3.38
N ASN A 68 8.84 6.93 2.62
CA ASN A 68 7.61 7.67 2.35
C ASN A 68 6.58 6.84 1.55
N ARG A 69 7.03 5.99 0.63
CA ARG A 69 6.16 5.04 -0.09
C ARG A 69 5.64 3.96 0.85
N GLY A 70 6.50 3.39 1.70
CA GLY A 70 6.13 2.42 2.72
C GLY A 70 5.06 2.97 3.67
N ARG A 71 5.27 4.16 4.25
CA ARG A 71 4.27 4.82 5.11
C ARG A 71 2.91 5.00 4.43
N LYS A 72 2.90 5.35 3.14
CA LYS A 72 1.65 5.48 2.38
C LYS A 72 0.98 4.13 2.16
N LEU A 73 1.75 3.06 1.92
CA LEU A 73 1.22 1.71 1.79
C LEU A 73 0.66 1.20 3.12
N LEU A 74 1.36 1.42 4.23
CA LEU A 74 0.91 1.07 5.58
C LEU A 74 -0.46 1.68 5.89
N LYS A 75 -0.64 2.97 5.59
CA LYS A 75 -1.93 3.66 5.73
C LYS A 75 -3.04 2.98 4.93
N LYS A 76 -2.75 2.54 3.70
CA LYS A 76 -3.72 1.83 2.85
C LYS A 76 -4.05 0.44 3.37
N ILE A 77 -3.08 -0.24 3.99
CA ILE A 77 -3.32 -1.54 4.63
C ILE A 77 -4.24 -1.35 5.85
N ASP A 78 -3.97 -0.35 6.68
CA ASP A 78 -4.83 -0.03 7.82
C ASP A 78 -6.26 0.35 7.37
N GLU A 79 -6.39 1.14 6.31
CA GLU A 79 -7.70 1.45 5.70
C GLU A 79 -8.41 0.19 5.19
N ALA A 80 -7.70 -0.72 4.52
CA ALA A 80 -8.28 -1.98 4.04
C ALA A 80 -8.72 -2.90 5.19
N LEU A 81 -7.95 -2.97 6.28
CA LEU A 81 -8.33 -3.72 7.48
C LEU A 81 -9.59 -3.13 8.13
N GLN A 82 -9.68 -1.81 8.20
CA GLN A 82 -10.90 -1.14 8.67
C GLN A 82 -12.10 -1.45 7.77
N GLN A 83 -11.90 -1.50 6.45
CA GLN A 83 -12.94 -1.88 5.49
C GLN A 83 -13.40 -3.34 5.66
N ILE A 84 -12.54 -4.22 6.15
CA ILE A 84 -12.94 -5.60 6.48
C ILE A 84 -13.83 -5.59 7.72
N ASP A 85 -13.49 -4.80 8.73
CA ASP A 85 -14.24 -4.70 9.99
C ASP A 85 -15.64 -4.09 9.81
N ASP A 86 -15.79 -3.15 8.88
CA ASP A 86 -17.07 -2.51 8.54
C ASP A 86 -17.83 -3.23 7.41
N GLN A 87 -17.33 -4.38 6.95
CA GLN A 87 -17.90 -5.20 5.87
C GLN A 87 -18.04 -4.47 4.51
N SER A 88 -17.26 -3.40 4.29
CA SER A 88 -17.23 -2.65 3.03
C SER A 88 -16.07 -3.05 2.09
N TYR A 89 -15.18 -3.93 2.54
CA TYR A 89 -14.05 -4.42 1.75
C TYR A 89 -14.48 -5.11 0.45
N GLY A 90 -13.70 -4.88 -0.60
CA GLY A 90 -13.93 -5.45 -1.93
C GLY A 90 -15.00 -4.73 -2.75
N PHE A 91 -15.39 -3.52 -2.37
CA PHE A 91 -16.22 -2.62 -3.19
C PHE A 91 -15.44 -1.41 -3.68
N CYS A 92 -15.74 -0.97 -4.91
CA CYS A 92 -15.14 0.20 -5.52
C CYS A 92 -15.64 1.48 -4.84
N GLU A 93 -14.72 2.34 -4.38
CA GLU A 93 -15.04 3.62 -3.75
C GLU A 93 -15.75 4.60 -4.70
N SER A 94 -15.53 4.49 -6.02
CA SER A 94 -16.08 5.42 -7.02
C SER A 94 -17.47 5.01 -7.52
N CYS A 95 -17.70 3.73 -7.78
CA CYS A 95 -18.95 3.25 -8.38
C CYS A 95 -19.72 2.25 -7.53
N SER A 96 -19.21 1.91 -6.33
CA SER A 96 -19.82 0.96 -5.39
C SER A 96 -19.99 -0.47 -5.92
N THR A 97 -19.44 -0.79 -7.09
CA THR A 97 -19.42 -2.14 -7.68
C THR A 97 -18.37 -3.01 -7.00
N ALA A 98 -18.64 -4.31 -6.94
CA ALA A 98 -17.69 -5.36 -6.58
C ALA A 98 -16.34 -5.24 -7.30
N ILE A 99 -15.24 -5.36 -6.56
CA ILE A 99 -13.89 -5.49 -7.10
C ILE A 99 -13.58 -6.99 -7.21
N GLY A 100 -13.25 -7.47 -8.41
CA GLY A 100 -13.00 -8.90 -8.63
C GLY A 100 -11.95 -9.48 -7.69
N VAL A 101 -12.20 -10.69 -7.18
CA VAL A 101 -11.33 -11.38 -6.21
C VAL A 101 -9.90 -11.51 -6.73
N GLU A 102 -9.70 -11.91 -7.99
CA GLU A 102 -8.38 -12.02 -8.62
C GLU A 102 -7.56 -10.71 -8.54
N ARG A 103 -8.25 -9.56 -8.58
CA ARG A 103 -7.60 -8.26 -8.44
C ARG A 103 -7.19 -7.97 -7.00
N LEU A 104 -7.99 -8.39 -6.02
CA LEU A 104 -7.67 -8.25 -4.61
C LEU A 104 -6.59 -9.23 -4.17
N GLU A 105 -6.54 -10.43 -4.76
CA GLU A 105 -5.42 -11.37 -4.61
C GLU A 105 -4.10 -10.74 -5.10
N ALA A 106 -4.13 -10.12 -6.29
CA ALA A 106 -2.96 -9.43 -6.83
C ALA A 106 -2.60 -8.15 -6.05
N ARG A 107 -3.61 -7.44 -5.53
CA ARG A 107 -3.42 -6.20 -4.78
C ARG A 107 -4.55 -5.99 -3.76
N PRO A 108 -4.36 -6.43 -2.50
CA PRO A 108 -5.42 -6.40 -1.50
C PRO A 108 -5.76 -4.98 -1.02
N THR A 109 -4.85 -4.02 -1.19
CA THR A 109 -5.08 -2.60 -0.84
C THR A 109 -5.81 -1.81 -1.94
N ALA A 110 -6.46 -2.47 -2.89
CA ALA A 110 -6.95 -1.81 -4.09
C ALA A 110 -8.41 -1.36 -3.95
N THR A 111 -8.65 -0.05 -4.04
CA THR A 111 -9.95 0.56 -3.67
C THR A 111 -10.90 0.88 -4.84
N LEU A 112 -10.42 0.76 -6.09
CA LEU A 112 -11.21 1.01 -7.30
C LEU A 112 -11.40 -0.26 -8.11
N CYS A 113 -12.51 -0.42 -8.83
CA CYS A 113 -12.63 -1.47 -9.85
C CYS A 113 -11.70 -1.19 -11.05
N ILE A 114 -11.56 -2.16 -11.96
CA ILE A 114 -10.69 -2.02 -13.13
C ILE A 114 -11.09 -0.82 -13.99
N ASP A 115 -12.37 -0.63 -14.26
CA ASP A 115 -12.88 0.46 -15.11
C ASP A 115 -12.59 1.84 -14.50
N CYS A 116 -12.93 2.03 -13.22
CA CYS A 116 -12.63 3.27 -12.50
C CYS A 116 -11.13 3.54 -12.42
N LYS A 117 -10.31 2.49 -12.27
CA LYS A 117 -8.86 2.63 -12.25
C LYS A 117 -8.32 3.06 -13.62
N THR A 118 -8.81 2.46 -14.71
CA THR A 118 -8.43 2.84 -16.08
C THR A 118 -8.85 4.27 -16.40
N LEU A 119 -10.05 4.69 -16.00
CA LEU A 119 -10.52 6.07 -16.18
C LEU A 119 -9.64 7.08 -15.43
N ALA A 120 -9.28 6.78 -14.18
CA ALA A 120 -8.36 7.61 -13.41
C ALA A 120 -7.01 7.77 -14.13
N GLU A 121 -6.43 6.68 -14.63
CA GLU A 121 -5.14 6.72 -15.33
C GLU A 121 -5.18 7.50 -16.65
N ILE A 122 -6.29 7.44 -17.39
CA ILE A 122 -6.49 8.26 -18.58
C ILE A 122 -6.58 9.75 -18.21
N SER A 123 -7.27 10.08 -17.12
CA SER A 123 -7.39 11.46 -16.64
C SER A 123 -6.05 12.03 -16.18
N GLU A 124 -5.24 11.24 -15.47
CA GLU A 124 -3.90 11.63 -15.01
C GLU A 124 -2.99 11.96 -16.20
N LYS A 125 -2.98 11.13 -17.24
CA LYS A 125 -2.18 11.35 -18.46
C LYS A 125 -2.57 12.59 -19.26
N ARG A 126 -3.82 13.05 -19.15
CA ARG A 126 -4.30 14.27 -19.81
C ARG A 126 -3.92 15.54 -19.03
N ASN A 127 -3.67 15.40 -17.74
CA ASN A 127 -3.34 16.50 -16.83
C ASN A 127 -1.84 16.61 -16.52
N SER A 128 -1.01 15.71 -17.04
CA SER A 128 0.45 15.68 -16.88
C SER A 128 1.18 16.29 -18.06
#